data_AF-A0AAU4TWQ4-F1
#
_entry.id   AF-A0AAU4TWQ4-F1
#
_cell.length_a   1.000
_cell.length_b   1.000
_cell.length_c   1.000
_cell.angle_alpha   90.00
_cell.angle_beta   90.00
_cell.angle_gamma   90.00
#
_symmetry.space_group_name_H-M   'P 1'
#
loop_
_entity.id
_entity.type
_entity.pdbx_description
1 polymer ?
#
loop_
_entity_poly.entity_id
_entity_poly.type
_entity_poly.pdbx_seq_one_letter_code
_entity_poly.pdbx_strand_id
1 'polypeptide(L)'
;MRTPSSRRLTPEGFRAPNIPPDACVEQGERAVLFTLPGTPVLFYGEELGMGENLAAEGRQAVRTPMQWTPEKGAGFSTASPDTLPNPLVDGAFGPRKINVYEQSRDPDSLLSRMRSFIERYRGSPELAWGGYRLVETGEQAVLAHVCRAGDGTVLAVHNFADRPLTVRLEIHEAGAGEQLTDLLDEKHTALKASEDDLFRVDLPAYGYRWLRVGTPADDPERVACG
;
A
#
# COMPACT_ATOMS: atom_id res chain seq x y z
N MET A 1 14.04 53.00 -18.23
CA MET A 1 12.65 52.52 -18.39
C MET A 1 12.64 51.45 -19.47
N ARG A 2 12.59 50.17 -19.08
CA ARG A 2 12.42 49.03 -19.99
C ARG A 2 11.20 48.26 -19.52
N THR A 3 10.24 48.06 -20.41
CA THR A 3 9.05 47.23 -20.25
C THR A 3 9.45 45.77 -19.95
N PRO A 4 8.79 45.06 -19.02
CA PRO A 4 9.00 43.62 -18.90
C PRO A 4 8.20 42.90 -19.98
N SER A 5 8.92 42.15 -20.81
CA SER A 5 8.37 41.17 -21.75
C SER A 5 7.61 40.09 -20.98
N SER A 6 6.29 40.01 -21.17
CA SER A 6 5.48 38.88 -20.73
C SER A 6 5.90 37.60 -21.47
N ARG A 7 6.67 36.72 -20.82
CA ARG A 7 6.81 35.33 -21.29
C ARG A 7 5.46 34.64 -21.06
N ARG A 8 4.72 34.42 -22.15
CA ARG A 8 3.62 33.45 -22.18
C ARG A 8 4.23 32.07 -21.92
N LEU A 9 3.78 31.41 -20.86
CA LEU A 9 4.02 29.99 -20.66
C LEU A 9 3.19 29.25 -21.71
N THR A 10 3.84 28.49 -22.59
CA THR A 10 3.19 27.56 -23.50
C THR A 10 2.72 26.32 -22.72
N PRO A 11 1.54 25.74 -23.04
CA PRO A 11 1.05 24.53 -22.40
C PRO A 11 1.67 23.31 -23.10
N GLU A 12 2.93 23.02 -22.80
CA GLU A 12 3.54 21.74 -23.18
C GLU A 12 4.16 21.07 -21.96
N GLY A 13 3.42 20.08 -21.43
CA GLY A 13 4.02 18.79 -21.18
C GLY A 13 4.57 18.50 -19.79
N PHE A 14 3.75 18.61 -18.73
CA PHE A 14 3.84 17.60 -17.66
C PHE A 14 3.36 16.27 -18.25
N ARG A 15 4.24 15.59 -18.99
CA ARG A 15 4.10 14.16 -19.25
C ARG A 15 4.64 13.48 -18.01
N ALA A 16 3.76 13.01 -17.13
CA ALA A 16 4.13 11.85 -16.32
C ALA A 16 4.43 10.73 -17.34
N PRO A 17 5.70 10.31 -17.51
CA PRO A 17 5.99 9.21 -18.40
C PRO A 17 5.31 7.97 -17.83
N ASN A 18 4.81 7.11 -18.72
CA ASN A 18 4.41 5.73 -18.44
C ASN A 18 5.54 4.96 -17.73
N ILE A 19 5.70 5.17 -16.42
CA ILE A 19 6.51 4.36 -15.53
C ILE A 19 5.55 3.29 -15.04
N PRO A 20 5.73 2.00 -15.38
CA PRO A 20 5.02 0.95 -14.66
C PRO A 20 5.41 1.15 -13.19
N PRO A 21 4.48 1.42 -12.28
CA PRO A 21 4.84 1.63 -10.90
C PRO A 21 5.62 0.41 -10.44
N ASP A 22 6.79 0.63 -9.86
CA ASP A 22 7.45 -0.42 -9.11
C ASP A 22 6.44 -0.87 -8.06
N ALA A 23 6.05 -2.16 -8.08
CA ALA A 23 4.99 -2.69 -7.23
C ALA A 23 5.19 -2.32 -5.75
N CYS A 24 6.45 -2.13 -5.31
CA CYS A 24 6.81 -1.64 -3.99
C CYS A 24 6.25 -0.24 -3.67
N VAL A 25 6.33 0.73 -4.61
CA VAL A 25 5.82 2.09 -4.42
C VAL A 25 4.30 2.04 -4.23
N GLU A 26 3.61 1.35 -5.12
CA GLU A 26 2.16 1.23 -5.06
C GLU A 26 1.72 0.58 -3.74
N GLN A 27 2.31 -0.56 -3.41
CA GLN A 27 2.01 -1.24 -2.16
C GLN A 27 2.33 -0.38 -0.94
N GLY A 28 3.39 0.43 -0.98
CA GLY A 28 3.75 1.36 0.09
C GLY A 28 2.68 2.43 0.34
N GLU A 29 2.15 3.05 -0.72
CA GLU A 29 1.05 4.01 -0.63
C GLU A 29 -0.21 3.38 -0.01
N ARG A 30 -0.54 2.17 -0.47
CA ARG A 30 -1.71 1.42 0.02
C ARG A 30 -1.51 0.99 1.47
N ALA A 31 -0.29 0.62 1.85
CA ALA A 31 0.03 0.30 3.24
C ALA A 31 -0.22 1.50 4.16
N VAL A 32 0.09 2.73 3.74
CA VAL A 32 -0.21 3.95 4.51
C VAL A 32 -1.72 4.17 4.59
N LEU A 33 -2.46 4.00 3.49
CA LEU A 33 -3.92 4.16 3.45
C LEU A 33 -4.63 3.29 4.49
N PHE A 34 -4.17 2.05 4.69
CA PHE A 34 -4.78 1.11 5.65
C PHE A 34 -4.36 1.32 7.11
N THR A 35 -3.27 2.05 7.38
CA THR A 35 -2.78 2.23 8.76
C THR A 35 -3.03 3.61 9.33
N LEU A 36 -3.36 4.60 8.50
CA LEU A 36 -3.75 5.92 8.98
C LEU A 36 -5.17 5.91 9.58
N PRO A 37 -5.47 6.83 10.52
CA PRO A 37 -6.78 6.88 11.16
C PRO A 37 -7.88 7.18 10.15
N GLY A 38 -8.85 6.29 10.05
CA GLY A 38 -10.02 6.48 9.20
C GLY A 38 -10.48 5.19 8.55
N THR A 39 -11.44 5.33 7.63
CA THR A 39 -11.92 4.22 6.82
C THR A 39 -11.26 4.29 5.45
N PRO A 40 -10.43 3.30 5.07
CA PRO A 40 -9.81 3.27 3.76
C PRO A 40 -10.88 3.08 2.69
N VAL A 41 -10.80 3.86 1.61
CA VAL A 41 -11.67 3.75 0.43
C VAL A 41 -10.77 3.50 -0.77
N LEU A 42 -11.09 2.46 -1.53
CA LEU A 42 -10.40 2.11 -2.77
C LEU A 42 -11.26 2.49 -3.96
N PHE A 43 -10.63 3.06 -4.98
CA PHE A 43 -11.24 3.22 -6.28
C PHE A 43 -11.04 1.94 -7.10
N TYR A 44 -12.07 1.55 -7.87
CA TYR A 44 -12.03 0.27 -8.58
C TYR A 44 -10.85 0.22 -9.56
N GLY A 45 -10.16 -0.92 -9.59
CA GLY A 45 -8.98 -1.11 -10.43
C GLY A 45 -7.66 -0.69 -9.76
N GLU A 46 -7.68 0.11 -8.69
CA GLU A 46 -6.45 0.41 -7.91
C GLU A 46 -5.86 -0.85 -7.26
N GLU A 47 -6.71 -1.83 -6.95
CA GLU A 47 -6.30 -3.14 -6.43
C GLU A 47 -5.56 -4.00 -7.45
N LEU A 48 -5.70 -3.68 -8.74
CA LEU A 48 -5.00 -4.33 -9.85
C LEU A 48 -3.83 -3.49 -10.38
N GLY A 49 -3.78 -2.19 -10.06
CA GLY A 49 -2.87 -1.25 -10.71
C GLY A 49 -3.34 -0.86 -12.11
N MET A 50 -4.66 -0.76 -12.31
CA MET A 50 -5.21 -0.31 -13.60
C MET A 50 -4.72 1.08 -13.94
N GLY A 51 -4.29 1.24 -15.20
CA GLY A 51 -3.89 2.53 -15.73
C GLY A 51 -5.07 3.38 -16.22
N GLU A 52 -4.72 4.51 -16.80
CA GLU A 52 -5.68 5.44 -17.38
C GLU A 52 -5.71 5.32 -18.91
N ASN A 53 -6.80 5.76 -19.54
CA ASN A 53 -6.82 5.99 -20.99
C ASN A 53 -7.05 7.48 -21.29
N LEU A 54 -5.96 8.19 -21.61
CA LEU A 54 -5.96 9.62 -21.90
C LEU A 54 -6.68 10.01 -23.21
N ALA A 55 -7.11 9.04 -24.02
CA ALA A 55 -7.99 9.32 -25.17
C ALA A 55 -9.42 9.68 -24.74
N ALA A 56 -9.83 9.32 -23.51
CA ALA A 56 -11.12 9.68 -22.97
C ALA A 56 -11.10 11.07 -22.33
N GLU A 57 -12.20 11.83 -22.47
CA GLU A 57 -12.24 13.22 -22.03
C GLU A 57 -12.35 13.38 -20.50
N GLY A 58 -11.52 14.26 -19.94
CA GLY A 58 -11.58 14.65 -18.54
C GLY A 58 -11.49 13.47 -17.58
N ARG A 59 -12.47 13.33 -16.68
CA ARG A 59 -12.49 12.26 -15.67
C ARG A 59 -12.86 10.89 -16.23
N GLN A 60 -13.14 10.77 -17.53
CA GLN A 60 -13.38 9.45 -18.14
C GLN A 60 -12.09 8.67 -18.35
N ALA A 61 -10.93 9.33 -18.35
CA ALA A 61 -9.63 8.67 -18.48
C ALA A 61 -9.34 7.66 -17.36
N VAL A 62 -9.84 7.92 -16.15
CA VAL A 62 -9.72 7.02 -14.99
C VAL A 62 -10.94 6.11 -14.80
N ARG A 63 -11.92 6.16 -15.71
CA ARG A 63 -13.18 5.41 -15.62
C ARG A 63 -13.28 4.33 -16.69
N THR A 64 -12.15 3.74 -17.06
CA THR A 64 -12.10 2.69 -18.07
C THR A 64 -12.83 1.44 -17.56
N PRO A 65 -13.34 0.58 -18.46
CA PRO A 65 -13.92 -0.69 -18.06
C PRO A 65 -12.94 -1.55 -17.23
N MET A 66 -13.46 -2.26 -16.23
CA MET A 66 -12.67 -3.15 -15.37
C MET A 66 -12.01 -4.27 -16.18
N GLN A 67 -10.76 -4.60 -15.85
CA GLN A 67 -9.99 -5.62 -16.58
C GLN A 67 -10.11 -7.00 -15.90
N TRP A 68 -11.14 -7.76 -16.26
CA TRP A 68 -11.40 -9.08 -15.68
C TRP A 68 -10.50 -10.18 -16.24
N THR A 69 -10.34 -10.22 -17.56
CA THR A 69 -9.58 -11.26 -18.28
C THR A 69 -8.71 -10.63 -19.38
N PRO A 70 -7.70 -11.36 -19.92
CA PRO A 70 -6.90 -10.87 -21.04
C PRO A 70 -7.64 -10.95 -22.40
N GLU A 71 -8.90 -11.38 -22.40
CA GLU A 71 -9.69 -11.58 -23.61
C GLU A 71 -10.23 -10.27 -24.20
N LYS A 72 -10.94 -10.38 -25.33
CA LYS A 72 -11.59 -9.24 -25.98
C LYS A 72 -12.53 -8.53 -24.99
N GLY A 73 -12.52 -7.20 -25.03
CA GLY A 73 -13.34 -6.41 -24.09
C GLY A 73 -12.84 -6.47 -22.65
N ALA A 74 -11.63 -7.00 -22.38
CA ALA A 74 -11.09 -7.23 -21.05
C ALA A 74 -11.96 -8.15 -20.17
N GLY A 75 -12.84 -8.95 -20.76
CA GLY A 75 -13.86 -9.72 -20.03
C GLY A 75 -14.98 -8.87 -19.41
N PHE A 76 -14.99 -7.55 -19.62
CA PHE A 76 -16.03 -6.64 -19.12
C PHE A 76 -17.37 -6.83 -19.84
N SER A 77 -17.32 -7.06 -21.16
CA SER A 77 -18.50 -7.30 -21.99
C SER A 77 -18.14 -8.12 -23.23
N THR A 78 -19.10 -8.87 -23.75
CA THR A 78 -19.00 -9.58 -25.03
C THR A 78 -19.28 -8.68 -26.24
N ALA A 79 -19.75 -7.44 -26.00
CA ALA A 79 -19.98 -6.44 -27.05
C ALA A 79 -18.67 -6.04 -27.77
N SER A 80 -18.79 -5.33 -28.90
CA SER A 80 -17.60 -4.80 -29.56
C SER A 80 -16.91 -3.76 -28.66
N PRO A 81 -15.56 -3.77 -28.52
CA PRO A 81 -14.84 -2.77 -27.72
C PRO A 81 -15.20 -1.32 -28.06
N ASP A 82 -15.48 -1.02 -29.33
CA ASP A 82 -15.85 0.32 -29.80
C ASP A 82 -17.25 0.77 -29.33
N THR A 83 -18.03 -0.14 -28.75
CA THR A 83 -19.36 0.12 -28.19
C THR A 83 -19.35 0.22 -26.67
N LEU A 84 -18.18 0.06 -26.04
CA LEU A 84 -18.04 0.23 -24.60
C LEU A 84 -18.22 1.71 -24.22
N PRO A 85 -18.71 1.98 -23.00
CA PRO A 85 -18.96 3.36 -22.56
C PRO A 85 -17.69 4.22 -22.54
N ASN A 86 -16.54 3.59 -22.28
CA ASN A 86 -15.21 4.20 -22.29
C ASN A 86 -14.20 3.25 -22.95
N PRO A 87 -13.12 3.78 -23.54
CA PRO A 87 -12.08 2.94 -24.14
C PRO A 87 -11.34 2.13 -23.06
N LEU A 88 -10.85 0.95 -23.45
CA LEU A 88 -9.98 0.12 -22.61
C LEU A 88 -8.60 0.74 -22.47
N VAL A 89 -7.91 0.45 -21.37
CA VAL A 89 -6.49 0.79 -21.22
C VAL A 89 -5.65 -0.03 -22.20
N ASP A 90 -4.58 0.58 -22.73
CA ASP A 90 -3.67 -0.05 -23.67
C ASP A 90 -2.23 -0.11 -23.12
N GLY A 91 -1.30 -0.59 -23.97
CA GLY A 91 0.12 -0.67 -23.62
C GLY A 91 0.43 -1.54 -22.40
N ALA A 92 1.29 -1.03 -21.52
CA ALA A 92 1.78 -1.76 -20.34
C ALA A 92 0.69 -2.03 -19.29
N PHE A 93 -0.36 -1.20 -19.26
CA PHE A 93 -1.46 -1.28 -18.29
C PHE A 93 -2.71 -1.97 -18.84
N GLY A 94 -2.68 -2.38 -20.11
CA GLY A 94 -3.82 -3.01 -20.75
C GLY A 94 -4.15 -4.41 -20.21
N PRO A 95 -5.32 -4.96 -20.59
CA PRO A 95 -5.88 -6.17 -19.98
C PRO A 95 -5.07 -7.45 -20.18
N ARG A 96 -4.20 -7.48 -21.21
CA ARG A 96 -3.27 -8.60 -21.43
C ARG A 96 -2.14 -8.68 -20.39
N LYS A 97 -1.89 -7.59 -19.66
CA LYS A 97 -0.84 -7.49 -18.63
C LYS A 97 -1.44 -7.39 -17.24
N ILE A 98 -2.52 -6.62 -17.10
CA ILE A 98 -3.17 -6.36 -15.82
C ILE A 98 -4.61 -6.85 -15.92
N ASN A 99 -4.94 -7.95 -15.25
CA ASN A 99 -6.32 -8.41 -15.15
C ASN A 99 -6.54 -9.25 -13.89
N VAL A 100 -7.81 -9.34 -13.47
CA VAL A 100 -8.20 -10.13 -12.29
C VAL A 100 -7.85 -11.60 -12.45
N TYR A 101 -8.08 -12.18 -13.63
CA TYR A 101 -7.87 -13.61 -13.87
C TYR A 101 -6.44 -14.05 -13.55
N GLU A 102 -5.44 -13.35 -14.10
CA GLU A 102 -4.03 -13.64 -13.85
C GLU A 102 -3.64 -13.30 -12.40
N GLN A 103 -3.93 -12.09 -11.91
CA GLN A 103 -3.51 -11.68 -10.57
C GLN A 103 -4.14 -12.54 -9.46
N SER A 104 -5.38 -13.00 -9.64
CA SER A 104 -6.05 -13.87 -8.65
C SER A 104 -5.36 -15.22 -8.42
N ARG A 105 -4.50 -15.63 -9.37
CA ARG A 105 -3.75 -16.89 -9.37
C ARG A 105 -2.29 -16.71 -9.00
N ASP A 106 -1.85 -15.46 -8.90
CA ASP A 106 -0.49 -15.07 -8.56
C ASP A 106 -0.46 -14.58 -7.10
N PRO A 107 0.17 -15.33 -6.16
CA PRO A 107 0.26 -14.95 -4.76
C PRO A 107 1.08 -13.68 -4.54
N ASP A 108 1.98 -13.34 -5.47
CA ASP A 108 2.84 -12.15 -5.38
C ASP A 108 2.23 -10.92 -6.08
N SER A 109 1.00 -11.05 -6.61
CA SER A 109 0.32 -9.95 -7.30
C SER A 109 -0.12 -8.84 -6.36
N LEU A 110 -0.35 -7.65 -6.94
CA LEU A 110 -0.93 -6.53 -6.20
C LEU A 110 -2.30 -6.89 -5.61
N LEU A 111 -3.15 -7.60 -6.35
CA LEU A 111 -4.46 -8.05 -5.85
C LEU A 111 -4.33 -8.94 -4.61
N SER A 112 -3.40 -9.91 -4.63
CA SER A 112 -3.13 -10.78 -3.48
C SER A 112 -2.61 -9.97 -2.30
N ARG A 113 -1.74 -8.98 -2.56
CA ARG A 113 -1.25 -8.07 -1.50
C ARG A 113 -2.35 -7.21 -0.90
N MET A 114 -3.26 -6.67 -1.72
CA MET A 114 -4.39 -5.88 -1.27
C MET A 114 -5.36 -6.68 -0.42
N ARG A 115 -5.59 -7.95 -0.77
CA ARG A 115 -6.36 -8.88 0.08
C ARG A 115 -5.71 -9.04 1.46
N SER A 116 -4.39 -9.25 1.49
CA SER A 116 -3.64 -9.34 2.75
C SER A 116 -3.81 -8.07 3.61
N PHE A 117 -3.71 -6.88 3.03
CA PHE A 117 -3.97 -5.63 3.77
C PHE A 117 -5.39 -5.56 4.34
N ILE A 118 -6.40 -5.88 3.54
CA ILE A 118 -7.79 -5.87 3.98
C ILE A 118 -8.02 -6.88 5.11
N GLU A 119 -7.47 -8.09 4.99
CA GLU A 119 -7.58 -9.13 6.01
C GLU A 119 -6.92 -8.70 7.31
N ARG A 120 -5.69 -8.17 7.26
CA ARG A 120 -4.98 -7.69 8.45
C ARG A 120 -5.66 -6.48 9.08
N TYR A 121 -6.15 -5.54 8.28
CA TYR A 121 -6.93 -4.38 8.75
C TYR A 121 -8.19 -4.84 9.48
N ARG A 122 -8.97 -5.77 8.89
CA ARG A 122 -10.20 -6.30 9.50
C ARG A 122 -9.96 -7.08 10.79
N GLY A 123 -8.81 -7.77 10.88
CA GLY A 123 -8.38 -8.50 12.07
C GLY A 123 -7.71 -7.64 13.14
N SER A 124 -7.56 -6.33 12.91
CA SER A 124 -6.82 -5.42 13.81
C SER A 124 -7.67 -4.21 14.19
N PRO A 125 -8.47 -4.30 15.28
CA PRO A 125 -9.28 -3.18 15.78
C PRO A 125 -8.46 -1.91 16.05
N GLU A 126 -7.18 -2.07 16.37
CA GLU A 126 -6.22 -0.98 16.57
C GLU A 126 -6.15 -0.06 15.36
N LEU A 127 -6.09 -0.62 14.14
CA LEU A 127 -5.96 0.15 12.90
C LEU A 127 -7.27 0.85 12.51
N ALA A 128 -8.42 0.22 12.78
CA ALA A 128 -9.70 0.74 12.34
C ALA A 128 -10.29 1.82 13.26
N TRP A 129 -10.10 1.68 14.58
CA TRP A 129 -10.78 2.52 15.57
C TRP A 129 -9.85 3.01 16.70
N GLY A 130 -8.57 2.62 16.66
CA GLY A 130 -7.64 2.90 17.73
C GLY A 130 -7.22 4.36 17.82
N GLY A 131 -6.69 4.72 18.99
CA GLY A 131 -5.95 5.97 19.17
C GLY A 131 -4.66 5.95 18.33
N TYR A 132 -4.25 7.11 17.85
CA TYR A 132 -3.13 7.28 16.93
C TYR A 132 -2.05 8.18 17.54
N ARG A 133 -0.78 7.78 17.39
CA ARG A 133 0.38 8.56 17.84
C ARG A 133 1.55 8.39 16.89
N LEU A 134 2.17 9.50 16.48
CA LEU A 134 3.42 9.47 15.73
C LEU A 134 4.59 8.98 16.61
N VAL A 135 5.51 8.24 16.00
CA VAL A 135 6.76 7.80 16.61
C VAL A 135 7.91 8.53 15.91
N GLU A 136 8.75 9.19 16.71
CA GLU A 136 9.96 9.84 16.20
C GLU A 136 10.96 8.78 15.73
N THR A 137 11.39 8.88 14.48
CA THR A 137 12.28 7.88 13.84
C THR A 137 13.72 8.37 13.72
N GLY A 138 13.94 9.69 13.80
CA GLY A 138 15.20 10.33 13.44
C GLY A 138 15.54 10.29 11.95
N GLU A 139 14.65 9.74 11.11
CA GLU A 139 14.83 9.59 9.66
C GLU A 139 13.65 10.21 8.92
N GLN A 140 13.92 11.27 8.16
CA GLN A 140 12.88 12.05 7.47
C GLN A 140 12.13 11.25 6.41
N ALA A 141 12.77 10.23 5.84
CA ALA A 141 12.13 9.35 4.86
C ALA A 141 11.26 8.25 5.49
N VAL A 142 11.21 8.13 6.82
CA VAL A 142 10.45 7.08 7.51
C VAL A 142 9.33 7.68 8.35
N LEU A 143 8.11 7.31 8.02
CA LEU A 143 6.93 7.53 8.86
C LEU A 143 6.74 6.31 9.76
N ALA A 144 6.65 6.54 11.07
CA ALA A 144 6.23 5.52 12.02
C ALA A 144 5.10 6.05 12.90
N HIS A 145 4.11 5.22 13.16
CA HIS A 145 3.02 5.55 14.07
C HIS A 145 2.47 4.32 14.76
N VAL A 146 1.94 4.54 15.96
CA VAL A 146 1.26 3.53 16.76
C VAL A 146 -0.24 3.76 16.70
N CYS A 147 -0.96 2.66 16.50
CA CYS A 147 -2.40 2.57 16.63
C CYS A 147 -2.73 1.66 17.82
N ARG A 148 -3.61 2.11 18.73
CA ARG A 148 -3.95 1.38 19.97
C ARG A 148 -5.45 1.28 20.20
N ALA A 149 -5.95 0.07 20.46
CA ALA A 149 -7.34 -0.16 20.88
C ALA A 149 -7.39 -1.21 21.99
N GLY A 150 -7.91 -0.85 23.16
CA GLY A 150 -7.88 -1.71 24.35
C GLY A 150 -6.45 -2.07 24.74
N ASP A 151 -6.18 -3.37 24.79
CA ASP A 151 -4.86 -3.93 25.08
C ASP A 151 -4.02 -4.17 23.81
N GLY A 152 -4.64 -4.09 22.62
CA GLY A 152 -3.95 -4.26 21.34
C GLY A 152 -3.20 -3.00 20.92
N THR A 153 -1.98 -3.19 20.43
CA THR A 153 -1.14 -2.12 19.86
C THR A 153 -0.48 -2.58 18.56
N VAL A 154 -0.59 -1.77 17.50
CA VAL A 154 0.09 -1.98 16.21
C VAL A 154 0.97 -0.78 15.91
N LEU A 155 2.25 -1.05 15.67
CA LEU A 155 3.22 -0.12 15.10
C LEU A 155 3.25 -0.30 13.58
N ALA A 156 2.90 0.75 12.84
CA ALA A 156 3.07 0.82 11.41
C ALA A 156 4.30 1.66 11.07
N VAL A 157 5.17 1.14 10.19
CA VAL A 157 6.39 1.81 9.75
C VAL A 157 6.47 1.78 8.23
N HIS A 158 6.74 2.94 7.61
CA HIS A 158 6.72 3.15 6.16
C HIS A 158 7.99 3.89 5.73
N ASN A 159 8.73 3.32 4.78
CA ASN A 159 9.87 3.94 4.13
C ASN A 159 9.43 4.58 2.80
N PHE A 160 9.67 5.88 2.63
CA PHE A 160 9.38 6.61 1.39
C PHE A 160 10.62 6.81 0.50
N ALA A 161 11.79 6.33 0.93
CA ALA A 161 13.00 6.37 0.12
C ALA A 161 13.04 5.22 -0.89
N ASP A 162 13.73 5.49 -1.99
CA ASP A 162 14.12 4.54 -3.05
C ASP A 162 15.28 3.61 -2.66
N ARG A 163 15.66 3.60 -1.38
CA ARG A 163 16.76 2.79 -0.83
C ARG A 163 16.33 2.11 0.47
N PRO A 164 16.93 0.97 0.83
CA PRO A 164 16.68 0.36 2.13
C PRO A 164 17.16 1.25 3.28
N LEU A 165 16.41 1.22 4.38
CA LEU A 165 16.70 1.95 5.61
C LEU A 165 16.50 1.05 6.82
N THR A 166 17.23 1.34 7.88
CA THR A 166 17.05 0.74 9.20
C THR A 166 16.79 1.86 10.19
N VAL A 167 15.70 1.75 10.95
CA VAL A 167 15.40 2.66 12.06
C VAL A 167 15.47 1.94 13.39
N ARG A 168 15.82 2.68 14.44
CA ARG A 168 15.79 2.21 15.82
C ARG A 168 14.70 2.99 16.53
N LEU A 169 13.68 2.29 17.03
CA LEU A 169 12.48 2.90 17.56
C LEU A 169 12.32 2.53 19.03
N GLU A 170 12.08 3.52 19.87
CA GLU A 170 11.58 3.33 21.22
C GLU A 170 10.06 3.23 21.16
N ILE A 171 9.50 2.12 21.66
CA ILE A 171 8.06 1.87 21.63
C ILE A 171 7.56 1.84 23.07
N HIS A 172 7.10 2.98 23.56
CA HIS A 172 6.65 3.12 24.95
C HIS A 172 5.48 2.19 25.33
N GLU A 173 4.73 1.72 24.33
CA GLU A 173 3.65 0.76 24.51
C GLU A 173 4.14 -0.68 24.71
N ALA A 174 5.42 -0.96 24.39
CA ALA A 174 6.02 -2.27 24.59
C ALA A 174 6.68 -2.37 25.97
N GLY A 175 6.25 -3.33 26.77
CA GLY A 175 6.82 -3.66 28.08
C GLY A 175 8.04 -4.58 27.99
N ALA A 176 8.69 -4.80 29.14
CA ALA A 176 9.83 -5.71 29.24
C ALA A 176 9.44 -7.14 28.81
N GLY A 177 10.17 -7.68 27.84
CA GLY A 177 9.94 -9.03 27.30
C GLY A 177 8.87 -9.12 26.20
N GLU A 178 8.22 -8.01 25.85
CA GLU A 178 7.35 -7.95 24.67
C GLU A 178 8.17 -7.89 23.38
N GLN A 179 7.56 -8.36 22.30
CA GLN A 179 8.12 -8.44 20.96
C GLN A 179 7.17 -7.79 19.96
N LEU A 180 7.71 -7.53 18.76
CA LEU A 180 6.99 -6.96 17.64
C LEU A 180 6.79 -8.02 16.56
N THR A 181 5.59 -8.56 16.44
CA THR A 181 5.24 -9.59 15.45
C THR A 181 4.79 -8.95 14.15
N ASP A 182 5.44 -9.27 13.02
CA ASP A 182 5.03 -8.78 11.70
C ASP A 182 3.72 -9.42 11.25
N LEU A 183 2.69 -8.60 11.07
CA LEU A 183 1.36 -9.00 10.64
C LEU A 183 1.31 -9.27 9.13
N LEU A 184 2.24 -8.72 8.35
CA LEU A 184 2.25 -8.83 6.89
C LEU A 184 3.21 -9.91 6.38
N ASP A 185 3.99 -10.51 7.28
CA ASP A 185 4.80 -11.70 7.05
C ASP A 185 3.97 -12.95 7.39
N GLU A 186 3.92 -13.92 6.47
CA GLU A 186 3.23 -15.19 6.69
C GLU A 186 3.87 -15.99 7.84
N LYS A 187 5.18 -15.82 8.05
CA LYS A 187 5.92 -16.49 9.13
C LYS A 187 5.82 -15.77 10.46
N HIS A 188 5.12 -14.64 10.51
CA HIS A 188 4.95 -13.84 11.73
C HIS A 188 6.27 -13.58 12.47
N THR A 189 7.31 -13.21 11.73
CA THR A 189 8.63 -12.96 12.32
C THR A 189 8.54 -11.91 13.42
N ALA A 190 9.07 -12.24 14.59
CA ALA A 190 9.08 -11.35 15.75
C ALA A 190 10.42 -10.62 15.89
N LEU A 191 10.36 -9.30 16.10
CA LEU A 191 11.51 -8.48 16.45
C LEU A 191 11.57 -8.31 17.97
N LYS A 192 12.75 -8.51 18.53
CA LYS A 192 13.02 -8.29 19.96
C LYS A 192 13.73 -6.97 20.16
N ALA A 193 13.47 -6.33 21.31
CA ALA A 193 14.23 -5.17 21.72
C ALA A 193 15.71 -5.53 21.93
N SER A 194 16.60 -4.58 21.65
CA SER A 194 18.00 -4.65 22.06
C SER A 194 18.16 -4.45 23.57
N GLU A 195 19.39 -4.57 24.10
CA GLU A 195 19.69 -4.30 25.51
C GLU A 195 19.34 -2.86 25.95
N ASP A 196 19.32 -1.91 25.00
CA ASP A 196 18.93 -0.51 25.24
C ASP A 196 17.40 -0.25 25.09
N ASP A 197 16.57 -1.30 25.11
CA ASP A 197 15.10 -1.24 24.93
C ASP A 197 14.62 -0.66 23.58
N LEU A 198 15.49 -0.62 22.57
CA LEU A 198 15.18 -0.17 21.21
C LEU A 198 14.87 -1.33 20.26
N PHE A 199 13.87 -1.14 19.41
CA PHE A 199 13.56 -2.08 18.32
C PHE A 199 14.23 -1.65 17.02
N ARG A 200 15.02 -2.56 16.43
CA ARG A 200 15.60 -2.37 15.10
C ARG A 200 14.61 -2.85 14.04
N VAL A 201 14.16 -1.94 13.18
CA VAL A 201 13.24 -2.26 12.07
C VAL A 201 13.95 -2.02 10.74
N ASP A 202 14.13 -3.09 9.97
CA ASP A 202 14.72 -3.04 8.64
C ASP A 202 13.62 -2.94 7.56
N LEU A 203 13.75 -1.96 6.68
CA LEU A 203 12.78 -1.62 5.62
C LEU A 203 13.48 -1.63 4.26
N PRO A 204 12.97 -2.39 3.26
CA PRO A 204 13.38 -2.23 1.87
C PRO A 204 13.07 -0.82 1.32
N ALA A 205 13.58 -0.50 0.13
CA ALA A 205 13.14 0.68 -0.63
C ALA A 205 11.61 0.64 -0.81
N TYR A 206 10.94 1.75 -0.49
CA TYR A 206 9.47 1.85 -0.45
C TYR A 206 8.76 0.82 0.44
N GLY A 207 9.51 0.18 1.33
CA GLY A 207 9.04 -0.91 2.17
C GLY A 207 8.23 -0.44 3.37
N TYR A 208 7.50 -1.37 3.97
CA TYR A 208 6.63 -1.10 5.11
C TYR A 208 6.51 -2.34 6.00
N ARG A 209 6.19 -2.12 7.28
CA ARG A 209 6.00 -3.17 8.31
C ARG A 209 4.82 -2.81 9.19
N TRP A 210 3.96 -3.79 9.49
CA TRP A 210 2.89 -3.65 10.48
C TRP A 210 3.17 -4.62 11.60
N LEU A 211 3.56 -4.11 12.76
CA LEU A 211 4.14 -4.86 13.85
C LEU A 211 3.20 -4.81 15.05
N ARG A 212 2.64 -5.94 15.47
CA ARG A 212 1.82 -6.00 16.69
C ARG A 212 2.72 -6.19 17.90
N VAL A 213 2.50 -5.36 18.93
CA VAL A 213 3.13 -5.52 20.24
C VAL A 213 2.43 -6.66 20.96
N GLY A 214 3.20 -7.56 21.56
CA GLY A 214 2.66 -8.60 22.44
C GLY A 214 3.75 -9.50 23.01
N THR A 215 3.34 -10.51 23.76
CA THR A 215 4.27 -11.50 24.31
C THR A 215 4.50 -12.64 23.31
N PRO A 216 5.58 -13.44 23.48
CA PRO A 216 5.76 -14.66 22.69
C PRO A 216 4.61 -15.69 22.83
N ALA A 217 3.76 -15.57 23.85
CA ALA A 217 2.61 -16.44 24.04
C ALA A 217 1.40 -16.03 23.16
N ASP A 218 1.36 -14.77 22.72
CA ASP A 218 0.29 -14.19 21.89
C ASP A 218 0.51 -14.44 20.38
N ASP A 219 1.47 -15.30 20.05
CA ASP A 219 1.76 -15.70 18.67
C ASP A 219 0.50 -16.31 18.02
N PRO A 220 -0.01 -15.73 16.92
CA PRO A 220 -1.25 -16.17 16.27
C PRO A 220 -1.25 -17.66 15.86
N GLU A 221 -0.09 -18.30 15.68
CA GLU A 221 -0.03 -19.74 15.41
C GLU A 221 -0.32 -20.62 16.65
N ARG A 222 -0.09 -20.13 17.88
CA ARG A 222 -0.36 -20.92 19.10
C ARG A 222 -1.81 -20.87 19.54
N VAL A 223 -2.55 -19.80 19.21
CA VAL A 223 -3.97 -19.65 19.58
C VAL A 223 -4.88 -20.56 18.74
N ALA A 224 -4.43 -21.05 17.58
CA ALA A 224 -5.17 -22.01 16.76
C ALA A 224 -5.06 -23.49 17.21
N CYS A 225 -4.21 -23.78 18.20
CA CYS A 225 -4.11 -25.09 18.85
C CYS A 225 -4.42 -24.96 20.35
N GLY A 226 -5.67 -24.65 20.66
CA GLY A 226 -6.24 -24.65 22.01
C GLY A 226 -7.63 -25.27 22.02
#